data_AF-A0A6N8G1M3-F1
#
_entry.id   AF-A0A6N8G1M3-F1
#
_cell.length_a   1.000
_cell.length_b   1.000
_cell.length_c   1.000
_cell.angle_alpha   90.00
_cell.angle_beta   90.00
_cell.angle_gamma   90.00
#
_symmetry.space_group_name_H-M   'P 1'
#
loop_
_entity.id
_entity.type
_entity.pdbx_description
1 polymer ?
#
loop_
_entity_poly.entity_id
_entity_poly.type
_entity_poly.pdbx_seq_one_letter_code
_entity_poly.pdbx_strand_id
1 'polypeptide(L)' 'MYIDVSNKQKQWITFKVSEMEMSALEAYCQRTERTKTDVLRELIRKLPTYTNSSNRNILQ' A
#
# COMPACT_ATOMS: atom_id res chain seq x y z
N MET A 1 -15.24 2.09 -26.76
CA MET A 1 -14.93 0.83 -26.06
C MET A 1 -13.69 1.08 -25.21
N TYR A 2 -13.84 1.30 -23.90
CA TYR A 2 -12.71 1.44 -22.98
C TYR A 2 -12.93 0.52 -21.77
N ILE A 3 -12.13 -0.55 -21.79
CA ILE A 3 -11.58 -1.37 -20.71
C ILE A 3 -12.34 -1.31 -19.38
N ASP A 4 -13.04 -2.40 -19.06
CA ASP A 4 -13.39 -2.76 -17.69
C ASP A 4 -12.08 -2.91 -16.89
N VAL A 5 -11.72 -1.85 -16.16
CA VAL A 5 -10.69 -1.89 -15.12
C VAL A 5 -11.28 -2.67 -13.95
N SER A 6 -11.29 -4.00 -14.13
CA SER A 6 -11.46 -5.04 -13.11
C SER A 6 -11.52 -4.45 -11.71
N ASN A 7 -12.74 -4.40 -11.19
CA ASN A 7 -13.20 -3.80 -9.94
C ASN A 7 -12.34 -4.25 -8.75
N LYS A 8 -11.12 -3.71 -8.63
CA LYS A 8 -10.22 -3.94 -7.49
C LYS A 8 -10.85 -3.21 -6.32
N GLN A 9 -11.66 -3.92 -5.56
CA GLN A 9 -12.32 -3.41 -4.37
C GLN A 9 -11.26 -2.77 -3.47
N LYS A 10 -11.28 -1.44 -3.39
CA LYS A 10 -10.40 -0.69 -2.48
C LYS A 10 -11.10 -0.62 -1.14
N GLN A 11 -10.45 -1.13 -0.10
CA GLN A 11 -10.91 -1.02 1.27
C GLN A 11 -10.21 0.14 1.96
N TRP A 12 -10.93 0.85 2.83
CA TRP A 12 -10.40 1.91 3.68
C TRP A 12 -9.92 1.32 5.00
N ILE A 13 -8.77 1.81 5.47
CA ILE A 13 -8.21 1.44 6.77
C ILE A 13 -8.07 2.71 7.62
N THR A 14 -8.62 2.67 8.82
CA THR A 14 -8.50 3.72 9.83
C THR A 14 -7.89 3.10 11.08
N PHE A 15 -6.81 3.67 11.59
CA PHE A 15 -6.18 3.23 12.83
C PHE A 15 -5.67 4.45 13.59
N LYS A 16 -5.57 4.30 14.91
CA LYS A 16 -5.00 5.31 15.79
C LYS A 16 -3.50 5.07 15.91
N VAL A 17 -2.75 6.16 15.98
CA VAL A 17 -1.32 6.17 16.27
C VAL A 17 -1.06 7.21 17.35
N SER A 18 0.04 7.05 18.07
CA SER A 18 0.54 8.09 18.96
C SER A 18 1.04 9.29 18.17
N GLU A 19 1.19 10.42 18.86
CA GLU A 19 1.74 11.66 18.28
C GLU A 19 3.17 11.45 17.75
N MET A 20 3.99 10.68 18.49
CA MET A 20 5.36 10.37 18.08
C MET A 20 5.41 9.55 16.79
N GLU A 21 4.56 8.52 16.67
CA GLU A 21 4.46 7.70 15.46
C GLU A 21 3.98 8.52 14.26
N MET A 22 3.01 9.42 14.47
CA MET A 22 2.53 10.32 13.42
C MET A 22 3.64 11.27 12.98
N SER A 23 4.33 11.95 13.91
CA SER A 23 5.43 12.86 13.61
C SER A 23 6.55 12.17 12.81
N ALA A 24 6.91 10.94 13.20
CA ALA A 24 7.89 10.14 12.47
C ALA A 24 7.44 9.82 11.03
N LEU A 25 6.16 9.43 10.84
CA LEU A 25 5.60 9.15 9.53
C LEU A 25 5.61 10.41 8.64
N GLU A 26 5.26 11.57 9.18
CA GLU A 26 5.25 12.82 8.44
C GLU A 26 6.63 13.28 8.01
N ALA A 27 7.60 13.23 8.92
CA ALA A 27 8.99 13.55 8.60
C ALA A 27 9.54 12.63 7.49
N TYR A 28 9.20 11.33 7.54
CA TYR A 28 9.59 10.39 6.49
C TYR A 28 8.93 10.72 5.14
N CYS A 29 7.63 11.01 5.13
CA CYS A 29 6.90 11.41 3.93
C CYS A 29 7.50 12.67 3.29
N GLN A 30 7.85 13.67 4.11
CA GLN A 30 8.45 14.92 3.65
C GLN A 30 9.84 14.70 3.04
N ARG A 31 10.69 13.87 3.67
CA ARG A 31 12.04 13.59 3.18
C ARG A 31 12.08 12.75 1.91
N THR A 32 11.09 11.89 1.72
CA THR A 32 11.04 10.95 0.58
C THR A 32 10.13 11.42 -0.55
N GLU A 33 9.41 12.53 -0.37
CA GLU A 33 8.37 13.02 -1.30
C GLU A 33 7.27 11.98 -1.56
N ARG A 34 6.95 11.16 -0.55
CA ARG A 34 5.94 10.09 -0.65
C ARG A 34 4.72 10.41 0.19
N THR A 35 3.57 9.94 -0.28
CA THR A 35 2.34 10.07 0.51
C THR A 35 2.31 9.03 1.64
N LYS A 36 1.65 9.37 2.75
CA LYS A 36 1.39 8.43 3.87
C LYS A 36 0.81 7.11 3.36
N THR A 37 -0.07 7.17 2.38
CA THR A 37 -0.68 6.00 1.77
C THR A 37 0.32 5.14 1.00
N ASP A 38 1.26 5.73 0.26
CA ASP A 38 2.28 4.97 -0.47
C ASP A 38 3.25 4.27 0.46
N VAL A 39 3.62 4.95 1.55
CA VAL A 39 4.46 4.37 2.61
C VAL A 39 3.76 3.19 3.27
N LEU A 40 2.50 3.36 3.69
CA LEU A 40 1.72 2.28 4.30
C LEU A 40 1.49 1.11 3.32
N ARG A 41 1.17 1.39 2.06
CA ARG A 41 1.02 0.34 1.04
C ARG A 41 2.32 -0.42 0.81
N GLU A 42 3.46 0.23 0.81
CA GLU A 42 4.74 -0.47 0.71
C GLU A 42 4.98 -1.37 1.92
N LEU A 43 4.73 -0.88 3.13
CA LEU A 43 4.88 -1.69 4.34
C LEU A 43 3.96 -2.93 4.30
N ILE A 44 2.72 -2.76 3.85
CA ILE A 44 1.79 -3.89 3.64
C ILE A 44 2.33 -4.87 2.60
N ARG A 45 2.93 -4.39 1.50
CA ARG A 45 3.53 -5.25 0.47
C ARG A 45 4.76 -6.03 0.95
N LYS A 46 5.42 -5.55 2.01
CA LYS A 46 6.55 -6.22 2.65
C LYS A 46 6.12 -7.31 3.63
N LEU A 47 4.82 -7.46 3.93
CA LEU A 47 4.34 -8.53 4.81
C LEU A 47 4.58 -9.90 4.16
N PRO A 48 5.03 -10.93 4.91
CA PRO A 48 5.28 -12.28 4.35
C PRO A 48 4.05 -12.92 3.72
N THR A 49 2.86 -12.53 4.18
CA THR A 49 1.56 -13.01 3.69
C THR A 49 1.06 -12.26 2.47
N TYR A 50 1.70 -11.15 2.09
CA TYR A 50 1.37 -10.43 0.87
C TYR A 50 1.89 -11.21 -0.34
N THR A 51 1.11 -12.17 -0.80
CA THR A 51 1.33 -12.84 -2.07
C THR A 51 0.62 -12.05 -3.16
N ASN A 52 1.36 -11.48 -4.11
CA ASN A 52 0.75 -10.96 -5.33
C ASN A 52 0.27 -12.14 -6.17
N SER A 53 -0.96 -12.62 -5.93
CA SER A 53 -1.55 -13.76 -6.65
C SER A 53 -1.76 -13.50 -8.16
N SER A 54 -1.31 -12.36 -8.68
CA SER A 54 -1.48 -11.94 -10.07
C SER A 54 -0.45 -12.52 -11.06
N ASN A 55 0.45 -13.43 -10.68
CA ASN A 55 1.36 -14.11 -11.63
C ASN A 55 1.58 -15.60 -11.28
N ARG A 56 0.58 -16.46 -11.56
CA ARG A 56 0.76 -17.92 -11.62
C ARG A 56 0.24 -18.51 -12.94
N ASN A 57 0.64 -17.96 -14.08
CA ASN A 57 0.55 -18.62 -15.39
C ASN A 57 1.65 -18.06 -16.30
N ILE A 58 2.20 -18.89 -17.21
CA ILE A 58 3.41 -18.73 -18.06
C ILE A 58 4.62 -19.40 -17.36
N LEU A 59 5.10 -20.62 -17.66
CA LEU A 59 4.91 -21.59 -18.75
C LEU A 59 5.12 -23.02 -18.19
N GLN A 60 4.26 -23.97 -18.58
CA GLN A 60 4.67 -25.36 -18.83
C GLN A 60 5.21 -25.44 -20.26
#